data_AF-A0A1W2FVJ0-F1
#
_entry.id   AF-A0A1W2FVJ0-F1
#
_cell.length_a   1.000
_cell.length_b   1.000
_cell.length_c   1.000
_cell.angle_alpha   90.00
_cell.angle_beta   90.00
_cell.angle_gamma   90.00
#
_symmetry.space_group_name_H-M   'P 1'
#
loop_
_entity.id
_entity.type
_entity.pdbx_description
1 polymer ?
#
loop_
_entity_poly.entity_id
_entity_poly.type
_entity_poly.pdbx_seq_one_letter_code
_entity_poly.pdbx_strand_id
1 'polypeptide(L)'
;MAVGTVEREGDRVQCHLCERWFKSVTAHLSSHGWDHIAYREAFGLERGASLEGDATRKRRAALMRKRRVLDPAIRQGVQHGIEMARSGLLAKAAAEAARGKPQPEQRKRKTLRTLAQIGPEARAEGRRRQGTEQLRRTAAEAAASLGFESIGALVRDRVGQGVSLAAISREAGLHKDWLSRKLAIVDPQAAGFAARADRRWDAPWLPVVGELGFADVADYLTDRHFVRHETVWAIAAETGFSRRAVESALARHGLARRPHARKRNALRQRADEVADRFGFADIAAYLADRRAAGWSWQAIAREAGQPQTWIRRRAREAGL
;
A
#
# COMPACT_ATOMS: atom_id res chain seq x y z
N MET A 1 20.21 44.13 10.57
CA MET A 1 18.89 43.46 10.65
C MET A 1 18.70 42.44 9.53
N ALA A 2 17.97 41.35 9.77
CA ALA A 2 17.73 40.34 8.74
C ALA A 2 16.50 40.68 7.88
N VAL A 3 16.70 40.79 6.56
CA VAL A 3 15.62 40.93 5.56
C VAL A 3 14.54 39.87 5.76
N GLY A 4 13.26 40.25 5.67
CA GLY A 4 12.13 39.35 5.86
C GLY A 4 11.72 39.16 7.33
N THR A 5 12.19 39.99 8.25
CA THR A 5 11.88 39.88 9.69
C THR A 5 11.77 41.27 10.33
N VAL A 6 10.80 41.46 11.23
CA VAL A 6 10.69 42.69 12.02
C VAL A 6 11.05 42.35 13.46
N GLU A 7 12.13 42.93 13.96
CA GLU A 7 12.58 42.76 15.35
C GLU A 7 11.61 43.47 16.31
N ARG A 8 11.38 42.82 17.46
CA ARG A 8 10.40 43.25 18.46
C ARG A 8 11.03 43.23 19.85
N GLU A 9 10.82 44.30 20.61
CA GLU A 9 11.21 44.43 22.01
C GLU A 9 10.03 45.03 22.78
N GLY A 10 9.34 44.21 23.56
CA GLY A 10 8.10 44.61 24.24
C GLY A 10 7.03 45.14 23.25
N ASP A 11 6.56 46.38 23.47
CA ASP A 11 5.61 47.08 22.58
C ASP A 11 6.31 47.93 21.50
N ARG A 12 7.58 47.66 21.19
CA ARG A 12 8.33 48.37 20.16
C ARG A 12 8.79 47.43 19.05
N VAL A 13 8.93 48.01 17.86
CA VAL A 13 9.43 47.40 16.64
C VAL A 13 10.61 48.22 16.13
N GLN A 14 11.65 47.55 15.63
CA GLN A 14 12.84 48.23 15.12
C GLN A 14 12.63 48.67 13.65
N CYS A 15 12.97 49.93 13.35
CA CYS A 15 13.00 50.44 11.97
C CYS A 15 14.26 49.94 11.25
N HIS A 16 14.10 49.35 10.06
CA HIS A 16 15.22 48.80 9.29
C HIS A 16 16.18 49.87 8.74
N LEU A 17 15.71 51.10 8.58
CA LEU A 17 16.48 52.19 7.97
C LEU A 17 17.42 52.88 8.98
N CYS A 18 16.96 53.08 10.22
CA CYS A 18 17.70 53.84 11.24
C CYS A 18 18.00 53.03 12.50
N GLU A 19 17.58 51.77 12.55
CA GLU A 19 17.82 50.82 13.64
C GLU A 19 17.26 51.24 15.01
N ARG A 20 16.40 52.27 15.05
CA ARG A 20 15.73 52.75 16.26
C ARG A 20 14.42 52.02 16.53
N TRP A 21 14.01 52.00 17.80
CA TRP A 21 12.82 51.31 18.30
C TRP A 21 11.61 52.24 18.40
N PHE A 22 10.49 51.84 17.80
CA PHE A 22 9.26 52.65 17.75
C PHE A 22 8.03 51.83 18.11
N LYS A 23 6.97 52.49 18.59
CA LYS A 23 5.65 51.86 18.78
C LYS A 23 4.97 51.52 17.44
N SER A 24 5.25 52.32 16.41
CA SER A 24 4.77 52.14 15.03
C SER A 24 5.83 52.65 14.08
N VAL A 25 6.46 51.74 13.33
CA VAL A 25 7.38 52.12 12.25
C VAL A 25 6.62 52.87 11.16
N THR A 26 5.37 52.48 10.87
CA THR A 26 4.52 53.15 9.86
C THR A 26 4.42 54.66 10.09
N ALA A 27 4.22 55.10 11.34
CA ALA A 27 4.16 56.53 11.66
C ALA A 27 5.50 57.24 11.46
N HIS A 28 6.61 56.51 11.68
CA HIS A 28 7.97 57.01 11.56
C HIS A 28 8.47 57.07 10.12
N LEU A 29 7.98 56.23 9.19
CA LEU A 29 8.48 56.17 7.81
C LEU A 29 8.45 57.51 7.05
N SER A 30 7.56 58.43 7.43
CA SER A 30 7.50 59.78 6.89
C SER A 30 8.83 60.55 7.05
N SER A 31 9.58 60.35 8.14
CA SER A 31 10.88 60.99 8.34
C SER A 31 11.96 60.45 7.41
N HIS A 32 11.70 59.35 6.72
CA HIS A 32 12.58 58.78 5.71
C HIS A 32 12.09 59.07 4.29
N GLY A 33 10.89 59.63 4.10
CA GLY A 33 10.27 59.77 2.78
C GLY A 33 9.79 58.44 2.19
N TRP A 34 9.53 57.44 3.04
CA TRP A 34 9.06 56.12 2.62
C TRP A 34 7.58 55.94 2.96
N ASP A 35 6.86 55.25 2.08
CA ASP A 35 5.58 54.65 2.44
C ASP A 35 5.77 53.21 2.94
N HIS A 36 4.73 52.67 3.58
CA HIS A 36 4.76 51.36 4.20
C HIS A 36 4.74 50.19 3.20
N ILE A 37 4.31 50.41 1.95
CA ILE A 37 4.31 49.41 0.88
C ILE A 37 5.74 49.26 0.35
N ALA A 38 6.35 50.36 -0.07
CA ALA A 38 7.74 50.42 -0.54
C ALA A 38 8.70 49.87 0.52
N TYR A 39 8.48 50.23 1.79
CA TYR A 39 9.26 49.69 2.91
C TYR A 39 9.15 48.16 3.01
N ARG A 40 7.92 47.61 2.95
CA ARG A 40 7.73 46.16 3.03
C ARG A 40 8.34 45.43 1.84
N GLU A 41 8.21 45.97 0.64
CA GLU A 41 8.79 45.39 -0.56
C GLU A 41 10.33 45.38 -0.48
N ALA A 42 10.96 46.51 -0.12
CA ALA A 42 12.42 46.61 0.00
C ALA A 42 13.00 45.68 1.08
N PHE A 43 12.31 45.51 2.21
CA PHE A 43 12.76 44.65 3.30
C PHE A 43 12.17 43.23 3.25
N GLY A 44 11.56 42.83 2.14
CA GLY A 44 11.06 41.47 1.92
C GLY A 44 9.98 41.02 2.92
N LEU A 45 9.21 41.96 3.45
CA LEU A 45 8.13 41.71 4.41
C LEU A 45 6.82 41.39 3.68
N GLU A 46 5.99 40.54 4.28
CA GLU A 46 4.64 40.29 3.78
C GLU A 46 3.79 41.56 3.87
N ARG A 47 2.83 41.75 2.95
CA ARG A 47 1.87 42.87 3.01
C ARG A 47 1.12 42.95 4.34
N GLY A 48 0.85 41.81 4.97
CA GLY A 48 0.21 41.71 6.29
C GLY A 48 1.15 41.83 7.48
N ALA A 49 2.46 41.99 7.27
CA ALA A 49 3.42 42.09 8.36
C ALA A 49 3.15 43.33 9.21
N SER A 50 2.91 43.13 10.51
CA SER A 50 2.69 44.24 11.43
C SER A 50 3.99 45.04 11.59
N LEU A 51 3.92 46.34 11.31
CA LEU A 51 5.01 47.31 11.52
C LEU A 51 4.80 48.07 12.84
N GLU A 52 4.11 47.47 13.79
CA GLU A 52 3.73 48.07 15.08
C GLU A 52 3.91 47.08 16.22
N GLY A 53 4.12 47.62 17.42
CA GLY A 53 4.08 46.88 18.68
C GLY A 53 2.69 46.30 18.97
N ASP A 54 2.65 45.23 19.76
CA ASP A 54 1.43 44.45 19.98
C ASP A 54 0.35 45.22 20.75
N ALA A 55 0.71 46.00 21.78
CA ALA A 55 -0.27 46.78 22.54
C ALA A 55 -0.75 47.99 21.72
N THR A 56 0.11 48.57 20.90
CA THR A 56 -0.28 49.62 19.93
C THR A 56 -1.27 49.07 18.89
N ARG A 57 -0.99 47.91 18.32
CA ARG A 57 -1.89 47.21 17.39
C ARG A 57 -3.24 46.89 18.04
N LYS A 58 -3.24 46.35 19.28
CA LYS A 58 -4.48 46.03 20.02
C LYS A 58 -5.34 47.29 20.26
N ARG A 59 -4.71 48.41 20.64
CA ARG A 59 -5.40 49.70 20.82
C ARG A 59 -6.01 50.21 19.52
N ARG A 60 -5.24 50.22 18.42
CA ARG A 60 -5.74 50.63 17.09
C ARG A 60 -6.88 49.73 16.61
N ALA A 61 -6.78 48.42 16.80
CA ALA A 61 -7.85 47.48 16.47
C ALA A 61 -9.13 47.76 17.28
N ALA A 62 -9.02 48.06 18.58
CA ALA A 62 -10.17 48.41 19.41
C ALA A 62 -10.84 49.73 18.95
N LEU A 63 -10.04 50.75 18.62
CA LEU A 63 -10.55 52.00 18.07
C LEU A 63 -11.22 51.79 16.71
N MET A 64 -10.63 50.99 15.82
CA MET A 64 -11.21 50.69 14.52
C MET A 64 -12.54 49.92 14.64
N ARG A 65 -12.65 49.00 15.62
CA ARG A 65 -13.93 48.33 15.93
C ARG A 65 -15.00 49.34 16.35
N LYS A 66 -14.67 50.29 17.24
CA LYS A 66 -15.59 51.37 17.62
C LYS A 66 -15.99 52.23 16.41
N ARG A 67 -15.02 52.64 15.59
CA ARG A 67 -15.27 53.43 14.38
C ARG A 67 -16.16 52.71 13.38
N ARG A 68 -15.97 51.41 13.15
CA ARG A 68 -16.84 50.63 12.26
C ARG A 68 -18.31 50.64 12.68
N VAL A 69 -18.58 50.75 13.99
CA VAL A 69 -19.95 50.89 14.50
C VAL A 69 -20.49 52.29 14.25
N LEU A 70 -19.70 53.33 14.45
CA LEU A 70 -20.18 54.71 14.43
C LEU A 70 -20.14 55.38 13.04
N ASP A 71 -19.23 54.96 12.17
CA ASP A 71 -18.93 55.60 10.88
C ASP A 71 -19.55 54.80 9.72
N PRO A 72 -20.58 55.35 9.03
CA PRO A 72 -21.25 54.67 7.92
C PRO A 72 -20.32 54.36 6.75
N ALA A 73 -19.36 55.25 6.44
CA ALA A 73 -18.45 55.07 5.31
C ALA A 73 -17.51 53.88 5.55
N ILE A 74 -16.99 53.76 6.77
CA ILE A 74 -16.18 52.59 7.17
C ILE A 74 -17.00 51.30 7.11
N ARG A 75 -18.25 51.34 7.57
CA ARG A 75 -19.14 50.16 7.53
C ARG A 75 -19.40 49.69 6.11
N GLN A 76 -19.72 50.62 5.21
CA GLN A 76 -19.92 50.34 3.78
C GLN A 76 -18.67 49.75 3.14
N GLY A 77 -17.49 50.35 3.35
CA GLY A 77 -16.24 49.84 2.82
C GLY A 77 -15.90 48.42 3.29
N VAL A 78 -16.14 48.12 4.57
CA VAL A 78 -15.94 46.76 5.10
C VAL A 78 -16.95 45.78 4.51
N GLN A 79 -18.21 46.17 4.36
CA GLN A 79 -19.24 45.33 3.78
C GLN A 79 -18.92 44.96 2.32
N HIS A 80 -18.49 45.95 1.52
CA HIS A 80 -18.02 45.73 0.16
C HIS A 80 -16.84 44.73 0.12
N GLY A 81 -15.85 44.88 1.01
CA GLY A 81 -14.74 43.94 1.12
C GLY A 81 -15.18 42.51 1.47
N ILE A 82 -16.18 42.36 2.33
CA ILE A 82 -16.77 41.04 2.66
C ILE A 82 -17.45 40.42 1.43
N GLU A 83 -18.18 41.21 0.65
CA GLU A 83 -18.85 40.76 -0.58
C GLU A 83 -17.83 40.33 -1.64
N MET A 84 -16.75 41.09 -1.83
CA MET A 84 -15.64 40.70 -2.71
C MET A 84 -14.95 39.42 -2.25
N ALA A 85 -14.80 39.22 -0.93
CA ALA A 85 -14.22 38.00 -0.39
C ALA A 85 -15.13 36.79 -0.63
N ARG A 86 -16.44 36.93 -0.38
CA ARG A 86 -17.44 35.86 -0.58
C ARG A 86 -17.59 35.46 -2.04
N SER A 87 -17.55 36.42 -2.95
CA SER A 87 -17.62 36.18 -4.39
C SER A 87 -16.31 35.65 -5.00
N GLY A 88 -15.22 35.58 -4.23
CA GLY A 88 -13.89 35.20 -4.72
C GLY A 88 -13.19 36.29 -5.53
N LEU A 89 -13.84 37.42 -5.82
CA LEU A 89 -13.25 38.55 -6.55
C LEU A 89 -12.01 39.10 -5.85
N LEU A 90 -12.01 39.15 -4.51
CA LEU A 90 -10.86 39.61 -3.73
C LEU A 90 -9.65 38.68 -3.92
N ALA A 91 -9.87 37.35 -3.97
CA ALA A 91 -8.81 36.38 -4.19
C ALA A 91 -8.26 36.47 -5.62
N LYS A 92 -9.13 36.64 -6.62
CA LYS A 92 -8.75 36.83 -8.01
C LYS A 92 -7.91 38.11 -8.19
N ALA A 93 -8.37 39.23 -7.65
CA ALA A 93 -7.64 40.51 -7.69
C ALA A 93 -6.28 40.41 -6.97
N ALA A 94 -6.23 39.73 -5.82
CA ALA A 94 -4.97 39.50 -5.10
C ALA A 94 -3.99 38.63 -5.92
N ALA A 95 -4.47 37.58 -6.58
CA ALA A 95 -3.65 36.71 -7.43
C ALA A 95 -3.11 37.46 -8.66
N GLU A 96 -3.94 38.28 -9.30
CA GLU A 96 -3.55 39.12 -10.41
C GLU A 96 -2.49 40.15 -10.00
N ALA A 97 -2.70 40.85 -8.87
CA ALA A 97 -1.74 41.81 -8.32
C ALA A 97 -0.42 41.18 -7.83
N ALA A 98 -0.39 39.86 -7.63
CA ALA A 98 0.80 39.10 -7.25
C ALA A 98 1.53 38.46 -8.45
N ARG A 99 0.89 38.42 -9.63
CA ARG A 99 1.47 37.80 -10.83
C ARG A 99 2.78 38.49 -11.21
N GLY A 100 3.82 37.68 -11.44
CA GLY A 100 5.16 38.18 -11.81
C GLY A 100 5.96 38.82 -10.68
N LYS A 101 5.39 38.99 -9.48
CA LYS A 101 6.13 39.55 -8.33
C LYS A 101 6.92 38.45 -7.60
N PRO A 102 8.16 38.75 -7.14
CA PRO A 102 8.91 37.81 -6.32
C PRO A 102 8.18 37.57 -4.98
N GLN A 103 8.27 36.34 -4.47
CA GLN A 103 7.73 36.05 -3.14
C GLN A 103 8.52 36.82 -2.07
N PRO A 104 7.85 37.47 -1.09
CA PRO A 104 8.54 38.13 0.01
C PRO A 104 9.44 37.17 0.78
N GLU A 105 10.64 37.61 1.17
CA GLU A 105 11.60 36.80 1.94
C GLU A 105 11.01 36.25 3.23
N GLN A 106 10.17 37.03 3.91
CA GLN A 106 9.43 36.58 5.08
C GLN A 106 8.58 35.32 4.79
N ARG A 107 7.91 35.27 3.64
CA ARG A 107 7.08 34.12 3.24
C ARG A 107 7.93 32.92 2.87
N LYS A 108 9.04 33.13 2.16
CA LYS A 108 10.01 32.06 1.85
C LYS A 108 10.53 31.42 3.12
N ARG A 109 10.97 32.23 4.09
CA ARG A 109 11.46 31.76 5.40
C ARG A 109 10.41 31.01 6.19
N LYS A 110 9.17 31.50 6.24
CA LYS A 110 8.06 30.76 6.88
C LYS A 110 7.85 29.40 6.25
N THR A 111 7.83 29.34 4.91
CA THR A 111 7.68 28.09 4.15
C THR A 111 8.81 27.13 4.46
N LEU A 112 10.06 27.59 4.42
CA LEU A 112 11.23 26.77 4.76
C LEU A 112 11.19 26.26 6.20
N ARG A 113 10.77 27.09 7.16
CA ARG A 113 10.60 26.68 8.55
C ARG A 113 9.53 25.60 8.69
N THR A 114 8.39 25.77 8.04
CA THR A 114 7.32 24.75 8.01
C THR A 114 7.83 23.46 7.38
N LEU A 115 8.55 23.51 6.26
CA LEU A 115 9.15 22.34 5.62
C LEU A 115 10.22 21.67 6.50
N ALA A 116 11.00 22.45 7.23
CA ALA A 116 12.01 21.95 8.16
C ALA A 116 11.37 21.19 9.34
N GLN A 117 10.17 21.59 9.77
CA GLN A 117 9.39 20.90 10.81
C GLN A 117 8.79 19.56 10.34
N ILE A 118 8.67 19.33 9.02
CA ILE A 118 8.22 18.04 8.51
C ILE A 118 9.36 17.03 8.72
N GLY A 119 9.13 16.02 9.56
CA GLY A 119 10.11 14.98 9.84
C GLY A 119 10.55 14.21 8.58
N PRO A 120 11.78 13.64 8.58
CA PRO A 120 12.32 12.92 7.43
C PRO A 120 11.43 11.74 6.99
N GLU A 121 10.79 11.07 7.94
CA GLU A 121 9.85 9.97 7.67
C GLU A 121 8.61 10.42 6.90
N ALA A 122 8.00 11.53 7.30
CA ALA A 122 6.84 12.09 6.62
C ALA A 122 7.19 12.53 5.18
N ARG A 123 8.40 13.07 4.96
CA ARG A 123 8.89 13.38 3.60
C ARG A 123 9.12 12.12 2.76
N ALA A 124 9.72 11.10 3.35
CA ALA A 124 9.94 9.82 2.69
C ALA A 124 8.62 9.15 2.30
N GLU A 125 7.63 9.19 3.19
CA GLU A 125 6.28 8.69 2.94
C GLU A 125 5.56 9.46 1.84
N GLY A 126 5.64 10.80 1.86
CA GLY A 126 5.09 11.64 0.79
C GLY A 126 5.69 11.28 -0.59
N ARG A 127 7.02 11.10 -0.66
CA ARG A 127 7.69 10.68 -1.90
C ARG A 127 7.28 9.28 -2.34
N ARG A 128 7.12 8.33 -1.41
CA ARG A 128 6.64 6.97 -1.73
C ARG A 128 5.23 7.01 -2.32
N ARG A 129 4.30 7.73 -1.68
CA ARG A 129 2.92 7.89 -2.18
C ARG A 129 2.88 8.53 -3.56
N GLN A 130 3.62 9.61 -3.75
CA GLN A 130 3.72 10.29 -5.04
C GLN A 130 4.30 9.36 -6.12
N GLY A 131 5.33 8.58 -5.78
CA GLY A 131 5.92 7.58 -6.68
C GLY A 131 4.92 6.50 -7.07
N THR A 132 4.18 5.94 -6.11
CA THR A 132 3.13 4.95 -6.38
C THR A 132 2.01 5.51 -7.24
N GLU A 133 1.57 6.74 -6.97
CA GLU A 133 0.52 7.39 -7.75
C GLU A 133 0.98 7.67 -9.19
N GLN A 134 2.23 8.11 -9.37
CA GLN A 134 2.82 8.25 -10.70
C GLN A 134 2.84 6.92 -11.46
N LEU A 135 3.23 5.83 -10.80
CA LEU A 135 3.23 4.49 -11.42
C LEU A 135 1.82 4.05 -11.83
N ARG A 136 0.81 4.31 -10.99
CA ARG A 136 -0.60 4.00 -11.30
C ARG A 136 -1.10 4.78 -12.49
N ARG A 137 -0.82 6.09 -12.55
CA ARG A 137 -1.17 6.94 -13.69
C ARG A 137 -0.53 6.43 -14.98
N THR A 138 0.77 6.15 -14.96
CA THR A 138 1.47 5.59 -16.13
C THR A 138 0.86 4.25 -16.56
N ALA A 139 0.45 3.39 -15.62
CA ALA A 139 -0.19 2.12 -15.93
C ALA A 139 -1.59 2.30 -16.55
N ALA A 140 -2.37 3.25 -16.04
CA ALA A 140 -3.70 3.57 -16.55
C ALA A 140 -3.63 4.16 -17.96
N GLU A 141 -2.71 5.10 -18.20
CA GLU A 141 -2.45 5.66 -19.52
C GLU A 141 -2.02 4.58 -20.53
N ALA A 142 -1.13 3.67 -20.11
CA ALA A 142 -0.65 2.58 -20.95
C ALA A 142 -1.74 1.53 -21.28
N ALA A 143 -2.66 1.28 -20.35
CA ALA A 143 -3.81 0.41 -20.59
C ALA A 143 -4.83 1.08 -21.52
N ALA A 144 -5.14 2.35 -21.27
CA ALA A 144 -6.10 3.14 -22.03
C ALA A 144 -5.67 3.32 -23.50
N SER A 145 -4.37 3.49 -23.77
CA SER A 145 -3.84 3.60 -25.14
C SER A 145 -4.05 2.33 -25.97
N LEU A 146 -4.19 1.17 -25.32
CA LEU A 146 -4.51 -0.12 -25.94
C LEU A 146 -5.99 -0.48 -25.85
N GLY A 147 -6.85 0.43 -25.37
CA GLY A 147 -8.30 0.22 -25.26
C GLY A 147 -8.75 -0.62 -24.06
N PHE A 148 -7.88 -0.82 -23.06
CA PHE A 148 -8.22 -1.54 -21.84
C PHE A 148 -8.59 -0.57 -20.71
N GLU A 149 -9.61 -0.93 -19.92
CA GLU A 149 -10.07 -0.14 -18.76
C GLU A 149 -9.01 -0.02 -17.66
N SER A 150 -8.14 -1.03 -17.51
CA SER A 150 -7.10 -1.06 -16.49
C SER A 150 -5.91 -1.90 -16.91
N ILE A 151 -4.76 -1.66 -16.26
CA ILE A 151 -3.55 -2.47 -16.49
C ILE A 151 -3.79 -3.95 -16.15
N GLY A 152 -4.63 -4.23 -15.14
CA GLY A 152 -5.00 -5.60 -14.79
C GLY A 152 -5.84 -6.29 -15.86
N ALA A 153 -6.73 -5.57 -16.54
CA ALA A 153 -7.50 -6.10 -17.67
C ALA A 153 -6.58 -6.43 -18.85
N LEU A 154 -5.69 -5.51 -19.23
CA LEU A 154 -4.68 -5.73 -20.27
C LEU A 154 -3.82 -6.96 -19.97
N VAL A 155 -3.27 -7.05 -18.76
CA VAL A 155 -2.39 -8.16 -18.38
C VAL A 155 -3.13 -9.49 -18.39
N ARG A 156 -4.36 -9.55 -17.87
CA ARG A 156 -5.14 -10.81 -17.86
C ARG A 156 -5.46 -11.29 -19.28
N ASP A 157 -5.90 -10.39 -20.16
CA ASP A 157 -6.19 -10.71 -21.56
C ASP A 157 -4.95 -11.26 -22.28
N ARG A 158 -3.86 -10.47 -22.29
CA ARG A 158 -2.64 -10.81 -23.02
C ARG A 158 -1.93 -12.02 -22.47
N VAL A 159 -1.86 -12.17 -21.15
CA VAL A 159 -1.28 -13.38 -20.55
C VAL A 159 -2.18 -14.60 -20.80
N GLY A 160 -3.50 -14.44 -20.85
CA GLY A 160 -4.43 -15.50 -21.28
C GLY A 160 -4.16 -15.98 -22.72
N GLN A 161 -3.70 -15.08 -23.58
CA GLN A 161 -3.24 -15.36 -24.95
C GLN A 161 -1.79 -15.89 -25.01
N GLY A 162 -1.13 -16.11 -23.86
CA GLY A 162 0.25 -16.61 -23.79
C GLY A 162 1.33 -15.55 -24.02
N VAL A 163 0.98 -14.26 -24.03
CA VAL A 163 1.93 -13.17 -24.24
C VAL A 163 2.70 -12.88 -22.94
N SER A 164 4.04 -12.81 -23.04
CA SER A 164 4.89 -12.49 -21.88
C SER A 164 4.74 -11.04 -21.40
N LEU A 165 4.93 -10.79 -20.10
CA LEU A 165 4.91 -9.43 -19.51
C LEU A 165 5.88 -8.45 -20.21
N ALA A 166 6.99 -8.93 -20.74
CA ALA A 166 7.96 -8.10 -21.46
C ALA A 166 7.50 -7.72 -22.86
N ALA A 167 6.69 -8.56 -23.52
CA ALA A 167 6.03 -8.22 -24.77
C ALA A 167 4.87 -7.25 -24.52
N ILE A 168 4.04 -7.51 -23.50
CA ILE A 168 2.95 -6.61 -23.08
C ILE A 168 3.51 -5.22 -22.74
N SER A 169 4.63 -5.14 -22.01
CA SER A 169 5.24 -3.84 -21.68
C SER A 169 5.63 -3.06 -22.93
N ARG A 170 6.24 -3.73 -23.93
CA ARG A 170 6.63 -3.09 -25.19
C ARG A 170 5.42 -2.67 -26.02
N GLU A 171 4.39 -3.50 -26.08
CA GLU A 171 3.11 -3.20 -26.74
C GLU A 171 2.47 -1.95 -26.15
N ALA A 172 2.49 -1.81 -24.82
CA ALA A 172 1.93 -0.67 -24.11
C ALA A 172 2.83 0.59 -24.12
N GLY A 173 3.92 0.59 -24.91
CA GLY A 173 4.86 1.71 -24.99
C GLY A 173 5.73 1.91 -23.73
N LEU A 174 5.81 0.91 -22.86
CA LEU A 174 6.61 0.92 -21.64
C LEU A 174 7.96 0.23 -21.85
N HIS A 175 8.91 0.50 -20.95
CA HIS A 175 10.16 -0.25 -20.92
C HIS A 175 9.89 -1.76 -20.72
N LYS A 176 10.64 -2.65 -21.40
CA LYS A 176 10.39 -4.11 -21.42
C LYS A 176 10.26 -4.76 -20.02
N ASP A 177 10.94 -4.23 -19.02
CA ASP A 177 10.93 -4.76 -17.64
C ASP A 177 9.97 -4.01 -16.72
N TRP A 178 9.13 -3.11 -17.26
CA TRP A 178 8.28 -2.26 -16.45
C TRP A 178 7.24 -3.10 -15.70
N LEU A 179 6.48 -3.95 -16.40
CA LEU A 179 5.46 -4.77 -15.76
C LEU A 179 6.07 -5.78 -14.79
N SER A 180 7.17 -6.45 -15.14
CA SER A 180 7.81 -7.41 -14.25
C SER A 180 8.29 -6.79 -12.94
N ARG A 181 8.69 -5.51 -12.95
CA ARG A 181 9.18 -4.80 -11.75
C ARG A 181 8.11 -4.02 -10.99
N LYS A 182 7.08 -3.52 -11.67
CA LYS A 182 6.14 -2.53 -11.12
C LYS A 182 4.71 -3.03 -11.01
N LEU A 183 4.34 -4.13 -11.68
CA LEU A 183 2.97 -4.63 -11.65
C LEU A 183 2.52 -4.98 -10.23
N ALA A 184 3.36 -5.61 -9.41
CA ALA A 184 2.99 -5.93 -8.03
C ALA A 184 2.72 -4.69 -7.14
N ILE A 185 3.29 -3.53 -7.49
CA ILE A 185 3.06 -2.26 -6.77
C ILE A 185 1.74 -1.62 -7.20
N VAL A 186 1.41 -1.74 -8.50
CA VAL A 186 0.26 -1.07 -9.11
C VAL A 186 -1.00 -1.92 -9.04
N ASP A 187 -0.89 -3.21 -9.34
CA ASP A 187 -1.97 -4.21 -9.33
C ASP A 187 -1.42 -5.58 -8.87
N PRO A 188 -1.45 -5.85 -7.54
CA PRO A 188 -0.99 -7.12 -6.97
C PRO A 188 -1.77 -8.34 -7.49
N GLN A 189 -3.05 -8.18 -7.84
CA GLN A 189 -3.89 -9.29 -8.29
C GLN A 189 -3.50 -9.72 -9.71
N ALA A 190 -3.29 -8.76 -10.60
CA ALA A 190 -2.79 -9.02 -11.94
C ALA A 190 -1.38 -9.62 -11.92
N ALA A 191 -0.51 -9.17 -11.01
CA ALA A 191 0.80 -9.78 -10.81
C ALA A 191 0.69 -11.26 -10.39
N GLY A 192 -0.19 -11.58 -9.43
CA GLY A 192 -0.45 -12.95 -9.01
C GLY A 192 -1.11 -13.82 -10.09
N PHE A 193 -1.91 -13.24 -10.97
CA PHE A 193 -2.43 -13.93 -12.16
C PHE A 193 -1.30 -14.24 -13.15
N ALA A 194 -0.51 -13.24 -13.53
CA ALA A 194 0.58 -13.40 -14.49
C ALA A 194 1.63 -14.42 -14.02
N ALA A 195 1.93 -14.44 -12.71
CA ALA A 195 2.85 -15.42 -12.13
C ALA A 195 2.34 -16.87 -12.25
N ARG A 196 1.02 -17.10 -12.12
CA ARG A 196 0.40 -18.43 -12.27
C ARG A 196 0.31 -18.88 -13.73
N ALA A 197 0.10 -17.93 -14.64
CA ALA A 197 -0.09 -18.20 -16.05
C ALA A 197 1.21 -18.26 -16.88
N ASP A 198 2.38 -18.09 -16.25
CA ASP A 198 3.68 -18.27 -16.93
C ASP A 198 3.95 -19.76 -17.25
N ARG A 199 3.30 -20.23 -18.33
CA ARG A 199 3.38 -21.60 -18.88
C ARG A 199 4.77 -21.98 -19.37
N ARG A 200 5.72 -21.04 -19.47
CA ARG A 200 7.09 -21.32 -19.93
C ARG A 200 7.78 -22.38 -19.06
N TRP A 201 7.48 -22.40 -17.77
CA TRP A 201 8.06 -23.37 -16.83
C TRP A 201 7.40 -24.75 -16.89
N ASP A 202 6.21 -24.81 -17.48
CA ASP A 202 5.43 -26.03 -17.63
C ASP A 202 5.59 -26.63 -19.03
N ALA A 203 6.12 -25.87 -20.00
CA ALA A 203 6.43 -26.37 -21.33
C ALA A 203 7.25 -27.68 -21.34
N PRO A 204 8.28 -27.88 -20.48
CA PRO A 204 8.97 -29.17 -20.40
C PRO A 204 8.09 -30.30 -19.87
N TRP A 205 7.10 -30.00 -19.03
CA TRP A 205 6.22 -30.99 -18.40
C TRP A 205 5.12 -31.48 -19.33
N LEU A 206 4.61 -30.60 -20.20
CA LEU A 206 3.43 -30.88 -21.03
C LEU A 206 3.52 -32.18 -21.86
N PRO A 207 4.64 -32.51 -22.53
CA PRO A 207 4.74 -33.78 -23.25
C PRO A 207 4.62 -34.99 -22.31
N VAL A 208 5.33 -34.95 -21.18
CA VAL A 208 5.37 -36.06 -20.20
C VAL A 208 4.00 -36.28 -19.56
N VAL A 209 3.34 -35.21 -19.11
CA VAL A 209 2.01 -35.34 -18.48
C VAL A 209 0.93 -35.68 -19.50
N GLY A 210 1.10 -35.25 -20.76
CA GLY A 210 0.23 -35.62 -21.88
C GLY A 210 0.29 -37.11 -22.20
N GLU A 211 1.48 -37.72 -22.21
CA GLU A 211 1.65 -39.18 -22.34
C GLU A 211 0.98 -39.95 -21.19
N LEU A 212 0.91 -39.35 -20.01
CA LEU A 212 0.21 -39.90 -18.83
C LEU A 212 -1.30 -39.63 -18.84
N GLY A 213 -1.83 -38.98 -19.88
CA GLY A 213 -3.27 -38.73 -20.08
C GLY A 213 -3.80 -37.46 -19.40
N PHE A 214 -2.95 -36.52 -19.01
CA PHE A 214 -3.35 -35.27 -18.38
C PHE A 214 -3.29 -34.09 -19.34
N ALA A 215 -4.29 -33.20 -19.26
CA ALA A 215 -4.39 -32.02 -20.12
C ALA A 215 -3.41 -30.91 -19.72
N ASP A 216 -3.09 -30.80 -18.42
CA ASP A 216 -2.10 -29.86 -17.91
C ASP A 216 -1.37 -30.37 -16.66
N VAL A 217 -0.34 -29.62 -16.27
CA VAL A 217 0.54 -29.94 -15.14
C VAL A 217 -0.20 -29.82 -13.79
N ALA A 218 -1.17 -28.91 -13.68
CA ALA A 218 -1.89 -28.69 -12.43
C ALA A 218 -2.83 -29.87 -12.13
N ASP A 219 -3.52 -30.38 -13.13
CA ASP A 219 -4.37 -31.58 -13.05
C ASP A 219 -3.55 -32.81 -12.67
N TYR A 220 -2.42 -33.02 -13.36
CA TYR A 220 -1.48 -34.10 -13.05
C TYR A 220 -0.99 -34.05 -11.60
N LEU A 221 -0.50 -32.88 -11.16
CA LEU A 221 0.02 -32.73 -9.80
C LEU A 221 -1.07 -32.84 -8.74
N THR A 222 -2.31 -32.42 -9.06
CA THR A 222 -3.45 -32.56 -8.15
C THR A 222 -3.84 -34.02 -7.98
N ASP A 223 -3.97 -34.78 -9.08
CA ASP A 223 -4.25 -36.21 -9.02
C ASP A 223 -3.16 -36.96 -8.23
N ARG A 224 -1.89 -36.82 -8.63
CA ARG A 224 -0.81 -37.55 -7.98
C ARG A 224 -0.63 -37.13 -6.52
N HIS A 225 -0.54 -35.84 -6.23
CA HIS A 225 -0.19 -35.37 -4.88
C HIS A 225 -1.36 -35.38 -3.89
N PHE A 226 -2.58 -35.05 -4.34
CA PHE A 226 -3.75 -34.92 -3.46
C PHE A 226 -4.70 -36.11 -3.53
N VAL A 227 -4.97 -36.67 -4.71
CA VAL A 227 -5.91 -37.79 -4.84
C VAL A 227 -5.21 -39.10 -4.50
N ARG A 228 -4.08 -39.38 -5.15
CA ARG A 228 -3.30 -40.62 -4.95
C ARG A 228 -2.29 -40.54 -3.81
N HIS A 229 -2.14 -39.35 -3.22
CA HIS A 229 -1.24 -39.09 -2.09
C HIS A 229 0.22 -39.49 -2.34
N GLU A 230 0.67 -39.41 -3.58
CA GLU A 230 2.03 -39.69 -3.97
C GLU A 230 3.01 -38.68 -3.39
N THR A 231 4.21 -39.17 -3.09
CA THR A 231 5.28 -38.31 -2.59
C THR A 231 5.90 -37.55 -3.76
N VAL A 232 6.45 -36.38 -3.47
CA VAL A 232 7.24 -35.60 -4.45
C VAL A 232 8.32 -36.46 -5.12
N TRP A 233 8.89 -37.43 -4.39
CA TRP A 233 9.89 -38.36 -4.93
C TRP A 233 9.29 -39.36 -5.93
N ALA A 234 8.09 -39.87 -5.69
CA ALA A 234 7.39 -40.75 -6.64
C ALA A 234 7.02 -40.00 -7.92
N ILE A 235 6.49 -38.78 -7.78
CA ILE A 235 6.18 -37.89 -8.91
C ILE A 235 7.45 -37.57 -9.73
N ALA A 236 8.57 -37.30 -9.06
CA ALA A 236 9.86 -37.08 -9.70
C ALA A 236 10.34 -38.31 -10.48
N ALA A 237 10.18 -39.51 -9.91
CA ALA A 237 10.55 -40.75 -10.57
C ALA A 237 9.63 -41.08 -11.77
N GLU A 238 8.33 -40.81 -11.66
CA GLU A 238 7.36 -41.03 -12.75
C GLU A 238 7.62 -40.10 -13.94
N THR A 239 7.90 -38.83 -13.66
CA THR A 239 8.05 -37.80 -14.71
C THR A 239 9.49 -37.63 -15.22
N GLY A 240 10.47 -38.22 -14.55
CA GLY A 240 11.89 -37.99 -14.83
C GLY A 240 12.41 -36.60 -14.39
N PHE A 241 11.58 -35.75 -13.78
CA PHE A 241 12.01 -34.45 -13.28
C PHE A 241 12.76 -34.54 -11.95
N SER A 242 13.66 -33.59 -11.70
CA SER A 242 14.27 -33.46 -10.38
C SER A 242 13.23 -33.15 -9.30
N ARG A 243 13.45 -33.63 -8.08
CA ARG A 243 12.61 -33.31 -6.91
C ARG A 243 12.34 -31.81 -6.76
N ARG A 244 13.36 -30.96 -6.97
CA ARG A 244 13.25 -29.50 -6.84
C ARG A 244 12.34 -28.90 -7.93
N ALA A 245 12.35 -29.48 -9.13
CA ALA A 245 11.44 -29.08 -10.20
C ALA A 245 9.99 -29.40 -9.83
N VAL A 246 9.72 -30.58 -9.26
CA VAL A 246 8.39 -30.96 -8.76
C VAL A 246 7.93 -30.03 -7.62
N GLU A 247 8.80 -29.75 -6.63
CA GLU A 247 8.48 -28.83 -5.53
C GLU A 247 8.17 -27.41 -6.05
N SER A 248 8.94 -26.94 -7.03
CA SER A 248 8.71 -25.64 -7.65
C SER A 248 7.41 -25.61 -8.44
N ALA A 249 7.09 -26.68 -9.17
CA ALA A 249 5.83 -26.79 -9.92
C ALA A 249 4.62 -26.81 -8.98
N LEU A 250 4.66 -27.60 -7.90
CA LEU A 250 3.63 -27.58 -6.84
C LEU A 250 3.42 -26.17 -6.28
N ALA A 251 4.50 -25.45 -5.97
CA ALA A 251 4.40 -24.08 -5.44
C ALA A 251 3.81 -23.11 -6.47
N ARG A 252 4.23 -23.18 -7.75
CA ARG A 252 3.69 -22.33 -8.84
C ARG A 252 2.19 -22.53 -9.03
N HIS A 253 1.72 -23.78 -8.91
CA HIS A 253 0.31 -24.15 -9.05
C HIS A 253 -0.50 -23.97 -7.74
N GLY A 254 0.10 -23.41 -6.69
CA GLY A 254 -0.60 -23.18 -5.41
C GLY A 254 -0.90 -24.47 -4.62
N LEU A 255 -0.26 -25.57 -4.98
CA LEU A 255 -0.43 -26.90 -4.39
C LEU A 255 0.53 -27.04 -3.20
N ALA A 256 0.04 -26.71 -2.00
CA ALA A 256 0.85 -26.80 -0.79
C ALA A 256 1.30 -28.24 -0.51
N ARG A 257 2.62 -28.42 -0.28
CA ARG A 257 3.21 -29.73 0.03
C ARG A 257 2.57 -30.35 1.28
N ARG A 258 2.06 -31.57 1.15
CA ARG A 258 1.60 -32.37 2.30
C ARG A 258 2.67 -33.38 2.73
N PRO A 259 3.50 -33.06 3.75
CA PRO A 259 4.48 -34.02 4.27
C PRO A 259 3.78 -35.27 4.81
N HIS A 260 4.33 -36.45 4.52
CA HIS A 260 3.84 -37.76 4.98
C HIS A 260 2.40 -38.13 4.56
N ALA A 261 1.87 -37.57 3.47
CA ALA A 261 0.53 -37.89 2.96
C ALA A 261 0.34 -39.40 2.72
N ARG A 262 1.26 -40.05 2.00
CA ARG A 262 1.22 -41.50 1.75
C ARG A 262 1.19 -42.35 3.02
N LYS A 263 2.05 -42.03 4.00
CA LYS A 263 2.12 -42.77 5.27
C LYS A 263 0.84 -42.60 6.10
N ARG A 264 0.27 -41.40 6.11
CA ARG A 264 -1.01 -41.12 6.80
C ARG A 264 -2.18 -41.85 6.12
N ASN A 265 -2.23 -41.84 4.79
CA ASN A 265 -3.29 -42.53 4.06
C ASN A 265 -3.20 -44.06 4.24
N ALA A 266 -2.00 -44.64 4.16
CA ALA A 266 -1.80 -46.06 4.41
C ALA A 266 -2.18 -46.48 5.84
N LEU A 267 -1.91 -45.62 6.84
CA LEU A 267 -2.34 -45.86 8.21
C LEU A 267 -3.87 -45.80 8.37
N ARG A 268 -4.54 -44.91 7.61
CA ARG A 268 -6.00 -44.81 7.58
C ARG A 268 -6.62 -46.02 6.89
N GLN A 269 -6.17 -46.38 5.70
CA GLN A 269 -6.62 -47.60 5.00
C GLN A 269 -6.46 -48.86 5.86
N ARG A 270 -5.33 -49.01 6.55
CA ARG A 270 -5.12 -50.12 7.48
C ARG A 270 -6.10 -50.12 8.67
N ALA A 271 -6.55 -48.95 9.12
CA ALA A 271 -7.55 -48.84 10.16
C ALA A 271 -8.95 -49.17 9.64
N ASP A 272 -9.28 -48.69 8.45
CA ASP A 272 -10.55 -48.97 7.76
C ASP A 272 -10.66 -50.47 7.45
N GLU A 273 -9.61 -51.11 6.92
CA GLU A 273 -9.54 -52.55 6.67
C GLU A 273 -9.77 -53.41 7.92
N VAL A 274 -9.34 -52.94 9.09
CA VAL A 274 -9.60 -53.64 10.36
C VAL A 274 -11.05 -53.47 10.76
N ALA A 275 -11.60 -52.25 10.67
CA ALA A 275 -13.00 -51.98 10.98
C ALA A 275 -13.95 -52.79 10.07
N ASP A 276 -13.72 -52.73 8.76
CA ASP A 276 -14.50 -53.43 7.74
C ASP A 276 -14.48 -54.95 7.95
N ARG A 277 -13.31 -55.52 8.27
CA ARG A 277 -13.16 -56.97 8.52
C ARG A 277 -14.04 -57.47 9.65
N PHE A 278 -14.32 -56.64 10.65
CA PHE A 278 -15.15 -56.99 11.80
C PHE A 278 -16.54 -56.34 11.76
N GLY A 279 -16.91 -55.69 10.66
CA GLY A 279 -18.24 -55.10 10.45
C GLY A 279 -18.50 -53.82 11.25
N PHE A 280 -17.47 -53.05 11.60
CA PHE A 280 -17.59 -51.78 12.31
C PHE A 280 -17.46 -50.59 11.36
N ALA A 281 -18.14 -49.48 11.67
CA ALA A 281 -18.12 -48.27 10.86
C ALA A 281 -16.75 -47.59 10.80
N ASP A 282 -15.96 -47.71 11.88
CA ASP A 282 -14.57 -47.25 11.92
C ASP A 282 -13.78 -48.01 13.02
N ILE A 283 -12.47 -47.75 13.05
CA ILE A 283 -11.58 -48.39 14.03
C ILE A 283 -11.91 -47.98 15.48
N ALA A 284 -12.49 -46.80 15.70
CA ALA A 284 -12.82 -46.34 17.05
C ALA A 284 -14.01 -47.13 17.61
N ALA A 285 -15.05 -47.36 16.80
CA ALA A 285 -16.20 -48.18 17.13
C ALA A 285 -15.79 -49.63 17.45
N TYR A 286 -14.92 -50.22 16.62
CA TYR A 286 -14.35 -51.55 16.88
C TYR A 286 -13.61 -51.60 18.23
N LEU A 287 -12.73 -50.63 18.51
CA LEU A 287 -11.97 -50.61 19.75
C LEU A 287 -12.86 -50.38 20.98
N ALA A 288 -13.86 -49.51 20.87
CA ALA A 288 -14.82 -49.24 21.95
C ALA A 288 -15.64 -50.47 22.30
N ASP A 289 -16.18 -51.18 21.29
CA ASP A 289 -16.92 -52.44 21.46
C ASP A 289 -16.09 -53.49 22.21
N ARG A 290 -14.88 -53.76 21.72
CA ARG A 290 -14.01 -54.78 22.34
C ARG A 290 -13.61 -54.39 23.76
N ARG A 291 -13.39 -53.11 24.02
CA ARG A 291 -13.09 -52.63 25.38
C ARG A 291 -14.31 -52.73 26.31
N ALA A 292 -15.51 -52.44 25.83
CA ALA A 292 -16.75 -52.61 26.59
C ALA A 292 -17.02 -54.10 26.91
N ALA A 293 -16.65 -55.01 26.00
CA ALA A 293 -16.68 -56.45 26.23
C ALA A 293 -15.58 -56.97 27.17
N GLY A 294 -14.75 -56.09 27.76
CA GLY A 294 -13.73 -56.46 28.74
C GLY A 294 -12.42 -57.01 28.14
N TRP A 295 -12.22 -56.92 26.82
CA TRP A 295 -11.04 -57.51 26.17
C TRP A 295 -9.77 -56.74 26.51
N SER A 296 -8.67 -57.46 26.76
CA SER A 296 -7.35 -56.84 26.94
C SER A 296 -6.82 -56.28 25.61
N TRP A 297 -5.98 -55.24 25.68
CA TRP A 297 -5.33 -54.68 24.49
C TRP A 297 -4.52 -55.71 23.69
N GLN A 298 -4.01 -56.76 24.34
CA GLN A 298 -3.28 -57.83 23.68
C GLN A 298 -4.22 -58.77 22.90
N ALA A 299 -5.41 -59.05 23.44
CA ALA A 299 -6.42 -59.84 22.74
C ALA A 299 -6.94 -59.10 21.49
N ILE A 300 -7.23 -57.81 21.62
CA ILE A 300 -7.64 -56.93 20.51
C ILE A 300 -6.54 -56.88 19.42
N ALA A 301 -5.28 -56.73 19.83
CA ALA A 301 -4.14 -56.72 18.90
C ALA A 301 -4.02 -58.03 18.11
N ARG A 302 -4.21 -59.17 18.79
CA ARG A 302 -4.17 -60.49 18.17
C ARG A 302 -5.33 -60.68 17.19
N GLU A 303 -6.55 -60.28 17.56
CA GLU A 303 -7.73 -60.35 16.70
C GLU A 303 -7.55 -59.49 15.45
N ALA A 304 -7.14 -58.23 15.61
CA ALA A 304 -6.94 -57.30 14.49
C ALA A 304 -5.76 -57.68 13.57
N GLY A 305 -4.88 -58.59 14.00
CA GLY A 305 -3.61 -58.88 13.33
C GLY A 305 -2.68 -57.66 13.33
N GLN A 306 -2.72 -56.85 14.38
CA GLN A 306 -1.99 -55.58 14.49
C GLN A 306 -1.08 -55.55 15.71
N PRO A 307 0.06 -54.85 15.66
CA PRO A 307 0.88 -54.65 16.85
C PRO A 307 0.11 -53.93 17.96
N GLN A 308 0.28 -54.37 19.21
CA GLN A 308 -0.39 -53.77 20.37
C GLN A 308 -0.12 -52.26 20.51
N THR A 309 1.09 -51.82 20.14
CA THR A 309 1.48 -50.40 20.13
C THR A 309 0.66 -49.58 19.12
N TRP A 310 0.29 -50.16 17.98
CA TRP A 310 -0.56 -49.51 16.98
C TRP A 310 -1.99 -49.37 17.51
N ILE A 311 -2.55 -50.43 18.09
CA ILE A 311 -3.90 -50.43 18.69
C ILE A 311 -4.01 -49.38 19.80
N ARG A 312 -3.07 -49.37 20.75
CA ARG A 312 -3.05 -48.37 21.84
C ARG A 312 -2.96 -46.94 21.32
N ARG A 313 -2.21 -46.72 20.24
CA ARG A 313 -2.12 -45.41 19.61
C ARG A 313 -3.45 -44.98 18.99
N ARG A 314 -4.15 -45.88 18.30
CA ARG A 314 -5.49 -45.60 17.73
C ARG A 314 -6.52 -45.34 18.82
N ALA A 315 -6.53 -46.14 19.89
CA ALA A 315 -7.40 -45.95 21.05
C ALA A 315 -7.24 -44.56 21.68
N ARG A 316 -5.99 -44.15 21.93
CA ARG A 316 -5.69 -42.81 22.46
C ARG A 316 -6.14 -41.69 21.53
N GLU A 317 -6.00 -41.86 20.22
CA GLU A 317 -6.48 -40.89 19.22
C GLU A 317 -8.02 -40.82 19.16
N ALA A 318 -8.71 -41.89 19.58
CA ALA A 318 -10.17 -41.99 19.68
C ALA A 318 -10.73 -41.65 21.07
N GLY A 319 -9.88 -41.39 22.07
CA GLY A 319 -10.30 -41.07 23.44
C GLY A 319 -10.67 -42.28 24.32
N LEU A 320 -10.16 -43.49 23.99
CA LEU A 320 -10.36 -44.75 24.72
C LEU A 320 -9.13 -45.17 25.55
#